data_AF-A0A7X9HW72-F1
#
_entry.id   AF-A0A7X9HW72-F1
#
_cell.length_a   1.000
_cell.length_b   1.000
_cell.length_c   1.000
_cell.angle_alpha   90.00
_cell.angle_beta   90.00
_cell.angle_gamma   90.00
#
_symmetry.space_group_name_H-M   'P 1'
#
loop_
_entity.id
_entity.type
_entity.pdbx_description
1 polymer ?
#
loop_
_entity_poly.entity_id
_entity_poly.type
_entity_poly.pdbx_seq_one_letter_code
_entity_poly.pdbx_strand_id
1 'polypeptide(L)'
;MLEPVEEKNCDTCKHDNTYFDCSQCNDFDEWEKAEEKEDLVNHPKHYNMYRVEVIDIIEDATKELKGMEAVNLGHIIRYVLRYQFKNGVQDLKKARFYLDKQIKLLEDKQ
;
A
#
# COMPACT_ATOMS: atom_id res chain seq x y z
N MET A 1 -3.33 45.92 5.77
CA MET A 1 -2.99 44.55 5.31
C MET A 1 -4.28 43.76 5.41
N LEU A 2 -4.92 43.49 4.27
CA LEU A 2 -6.15 42.71 4.21
C LEU A 2 -5.75 41.26 3.97
N GLU A 3 -6.16 40.35 4.86
CA GLU A 3 -5.97 38.91 4.68
C GLU A 3 -6.87 38.39 3.55
N PRO A 4 -6.43 37.39 2.76
CA PRO A 4 -7.23 36.87 1.66
C PRO A 4 -8.44 36.12 2.22
N VAL A 5 -9.64 36.50 1.78
CA VAL A 5 -10.87 35.76 2.05
C VAL A 5 -10.83 34.50 1.20
N GLU A 6 -10.70 33.33 1.84
CA GLU A 6 -10.82 32.04 1.17
C GLU A 6 -12.22 31.92 0.56
N GLU A 7 -12.29 31.92 -0.78
CA GLU A 7 -13.55 31.76 -1.51
C GLU A 7 -14.12 30.37 -1.25
N LYS A 8 -15.30 30.32 -0.62
CA LYS A 8 -16.02 29.09 -0.29
C LYS A 8 -16.43 28.38 -1.58
N ASN A 9 -15.73 27.31 -1.94
CA ASN A 9 -16.06 26.53 -3.13
C ASN A 9 -17.15 25.49 -2.82
N CYS A 10 -18.37 25.76 -3.28
CA CYS A 10 -19.59 24.99 -3.00
C CYS A 10 -19.65 23.63 -3.75
N ASP A 11 -18.65 23.32 -4.57
CA ASP A 11 -18.65 22.16 -5.48
C ASP A 11 -18.50 20.79 -4.77
N THR A 12 -18.21 20.75 -3.47
CA THR A 12 -17.99 19.50 -2.69
C THR A 12 -19.15 19.09 -1.79
N CYS A 13 -20.26 19.82 -1.77
CA CYS A 13 -21.41 19.48 -0.94
C CYS A 13 -22.16 18.25 -1.50
N LYS A 14 -22.08 17.11 -0.80
CA LYS A 14 -22.65 15.82 -1.21
C LYS A 14 -24.13 15.62 -0.80
N HIS A 15 -24.96 16.65 -0.86
CA HIS A 15 -26.40 16.47 -0.60
C HIS A 15 -27.17 16.50 -1.92
N ASP A 16 -27.73 15.35 -2.27
CA ASP A 16 -28.59 15.19 -3.45
C ASP A 16 -29.88 16.00 -3.28
N ASN A 17 -30.10 16.91 -4.22
CA ASN A 17 -31.35 17.60 -4.56
C ASN A 17 -31.94 18.65 -3.61
N THR A 18 -31.90 19.88 -4.16
CA THR A 18 -32.94 20.92 -4.16
C THR A 18 -33.33 21.51 -2.82
N TYR A 19 -32.91 22.77 -2.65
CA TYR A 19 -33.34 23.71 -1.62
C TYR A 19 -32.60 23.59 -0.28
N PHE A 20 -31.30 23.91 -0.29
CA PHE A 20 -30.54 24.17 0.94
C PHE A 20 -29.68 25.42 0.74
N ASP A 21 -29.91 26.45 1.55
CA ASP A 21 -29.18 27.72 1.53
C ASP A 21 -27.87 27.56 2.31
N CYS A 22 -26.74 27.77 1.63
CA CYS A 22 -25.38 27.62 2.15
C CYS A 22 -25.05 28.59 3.31
N SER A 23 -25.95 29.51 3.64
CA SER A 23 -25.88 30.38 4.83
C SER A 23 -26.04 29.63 6.16
N GLN A 24 -26.56 28.39 6.15
CA GLN A 24 -26.85 27.61 7.36
C GLN A 24 -25.73 26.65 7.79
N CYS A 25 -24.57 26.66 7.13
CA CYS A 25 -23.49 25.71 7.40
C CYS A 25 -22.54 26.08 8.56
N ASN A 26 -22.92 27.02 9.44
CA ASN A 26 -22.03 27.52 10.50
C ASN A 26 -22.08 26.74 11.83
N ASP A 27 -22.85 25.66 11.95
CA ASP A 27 -23.00 24.89 13.20
C ASP A 27 -22.79 23.37 13.03
N PHE A 28 -21.89 22.95 12.14
CA PHE A 28 -21.53 21.53 12.01
C PHE A 28 -20.01 21.32 12.08
N ASP A 29 -19.47 21.58 13.27
CA ASP A 29 -18.10 21.30 13.68
C ASP A 29 -17.86 19.81 13.99
N GLU A 30 -18.46 18.91 13.20
CA GLU A 30 -18.08 17.49 13.18
C GLU A 30 -17.91 17.07 11.72
N TRP A 31 -16.75 17.43 11.17
CA TRP A 31 -16.20 16.75 10.00
C TRP A 31 -15.82 15.33 10.42
N GLU A 32 -16.77 14.40 10.36
CA GLU A 32 -16.46 12.97 10.38
C GLU A 32 -15.50 12.70 9.22
N LYS A 33 -14.25 12.39 9.54
CA LYS A 33 -13.33 11.78 8.59
C LYS A 33 -14.06 10.62 7.95
N ALA A 34 -14.30 10.71 6.65
CA ALA A 34 -14.78 9.57 5.88
C ALA A 34 -13.86 8.38 6.22
N GLU A 35 -14.41 7.35 6.86
CA GLU A 35 -13.69 6.09 7.01
C GLU A 35 -13.32 5.64 5.60
N GLU A 36 -12.03 5.75 5.28
CA GLU A 36 -11.45 5.04 4.15
C GLU A 36 -11.79 3.57 4.39
N LYS A 37 -12.77 3.05 3.65
CA LYS A 37 -13.04 1.62 3.58
C LYS A 37 -11.71 0.96 3.22
N GLU A 38 -11.09 0.33 4.21
CA GLU A 38 -9.81 -0.35 4.04
C GLU A 38 -9.96 -1.35 2.90
N ASP A 39 -9.37 -1.03 1.75
CA ASP A 39 -9.25 -1.98 0.65
C ASP A 39 -8.20 -3.01 1.04
N LEU A 40 -8.64 -4.02 1.80
CA LEU A 40 -7.80 -5.12 2.26
C LEU A 40 -7.21 -5.94 1.11
N VAL A 41 -7.70 -5.77 -0.12
CA VAL A 41 -7.26 -6.51 -1.30
C VAL A 41 -6.12 -5.76 -1.99
N ASN A 42 -6.30 -4.48 -2.28
CA ASN A 42 -5.32 -3.69 -3.03
C ASN A 42 -4.34 -2.93 -2.13
N HIS A 43 -4.70 -2.66 -0.86
CA HIS A 43 -3.91 -1.92 0.12
C HIS A 43 -3.91 -2.58 1.50
N PRO A 44 -3.41 -3.83 1.64
CA PRO A 44 -3.40 -4.49 2.93
C PRO A 44 -2.46 -3.74 3.89
N LYS A 45 -2.95 -3.35 5.08
CA LYS A 45 -2.18 -2.64 6.14
C LYS A 45 -0.76 -3.17 6.43
N HIS A 46 -0.50 -4.43 6.13
CA HIS A 46 0.78 -5.09 6.36
C HIS A 46 1.78 -4.97 5.18
N TYR A 47 1.44 -4.22 4.14
CA TYR A 47 2.34 -3.84 3.04
C TYR A 47 2.56 -2.31 2.97
N ASN A 48 1.58 -1.51 3.40
CA ASN A 48 1.65 -0.02 3.42
C ASN A 48 2.46 0.58 4.59
N MET A 49 3.20 -0.22 5.37
CA MET A 49 4.02 0.29 6.48
C MET A 49 5.34 0.92 6.01
N TYR A 50 5.71 0.66 4.75
CA TYR A 50 6.86 1.27 4.09
C TYR A 50 6.41 2.39 3.17
N ARG A 51 7.32 3.32 2.83
CA ARG A 51 7.02 4.42 1.89
C ARG A 51 6.69 3.96 0.46
N VAL A 52 6.97 2.68 0.17
CA VAL A 52 6.81 2.06 -1.14
C VAL A 52 6.15 0.71 -0.90
N GLU A 53 5.17 0.37 -1.73
CA GLU A 53 4.49 -0.92 -1.62
C GLU A 53 5.45 -2.07 -1.92
N VAL A 54 5.29 -3.16 -1.19
CA VAL A 54 6.15 -4.35 -1.36
C VAL A 54 6.03 -4.93 -2.77
N ILE A 55 4.86 -4.79 -3.42
CA ILE A 55 4.67 -5.25 -4.80
C ILE A 55 5.54 -4.46 -5.78
N ASP A 56 5.64 -3.14 -5.63
CA ASP A 56 6.46 -2.29 -6.50
C ASP A 56 7.95 -2.63 -6.36
N ILE A 57 8.41 -2.90 -5.12
CA ILE A 57 9.79 -3.34 -4.87
C ILE A 57 10.06 -4.68 -5.56
N ILE A 58 9.11 -5.62 -5.51
CA ILE A 58 9.26 -6.93 -6.15
C ILE A 58 9.25 -6.79 -7.67
N GLU A 59 8.38 -5.96 -8.23
CA GLU A 59 8.29 -5.71 -9.67
C GLU A 59 9.62 -5.15 -10.20
N ASP A 60 10.15 -4.08 -9.58
CA ASP A 60 11.42 -3.49 -10.00
C ASP A 60 12.61 -4.45 -9.81
N ALA A 61 12.66 -5.18 -8.70
CA ALA A 61 13.74 -6.12 -8.42
C ALA A 61 13.74 -7.35 -9.33
N THR A 62 12.59 -7.71 -9.91
CA THR A 62 12.45 -8.91 -10.76
C THR A 62 12.29 -8.61 -12.25
N LYS A 63 12.26 -7.34 -12.67
CA LYS A 63 11.94 -6.92 -14.05
C LYS A 63 12.79 -7.57 -15.16
N GLU A 64 14.08 -7.78 -14.91
CA GLU A 64 15.00 -8.41 -15.88
C GLU A 64 15.14 -9.93 -15.68
N LEU A 65 14.56 -10.47 -14.62
CA LEU A 65 14.68 -11.88 -14.27
C LEU A 65 13.60 -12.69 -14.98
N LYS A 66 13.92 -13.95 -15.31
CA LYS A 66 13.00 -14.84 -16.02
C LYS A 66 12.86 -16.18 -15.31
N GLY A 67 11.70 -16.80 -15.51
CA GLY A 67 11.41 -18.15 -15.01
C GLY A 67 11.55 -18.25 -13.49
N MET A 68 12.17 -19.34 -13.03
CA MET A 68 12.22 -19.67 -11.60
C MET A 68 13.01 -18.66 -10.75
N GLU A 69 13.94 -17.93 -11.38
CA GLU A 69 14.75 -16.92 -10.69
C GLU A 69 13.92 -15.71 -10.25
N ALA A 70 13.04 -15.20 -11.13
CA ALA A 70 12.11 -14.13 -10.78
C ALA A 70 11.15 -14.56 -9.65
N VAL A 71 10.64 -15.80 -9.72
CA VAL A 71 9.72 -16.36 -8.71
C VAL A 71 10.41 -16.51 -7.35
N ASN A 72 11.63 -17.06 -7.33
CA ASN A 72 12.38 -17.22 -6.10
C ASN A 72 12.70 -15.86 -5.48
N LEU A 73 13.21 -14.90 -6.27
CA LEU A 73 13.58 -13.59 -5.76
C LEU A 73 12.37 -12.81 -5.22
N GLY A 74 11.25 -12.79 -5.95
CA GLY A 74 10.03 -12.14 -5.48
C GLY A 74 9.52 -12.72 -4.16
N HIS A 75 9.59 -14.04 -3.98
CA HIS A 75 9.26 -14.66 -2.71
C HIS A 75 10.24 -14.33 -1.59
N ILE A 76 11.54 -14.32 -1.86
CA ILE A 76 12.55 -13.94 -0.85
C ILE A 76 12.26 -12.54 -0.34
N ILE A 77 12.13 -11.56 -1.25
CA ILE A 77 11.87 -10.16 -0.92
C ILE A 77 10.58 -10.02 -0.11
N ARG A 78 9.47 -10.61 -0.58
CA ARG A 78 8.18 -10.46 0.12
C ARG A 78 8.23 -10.98 1.55
N TYR A 79 8.91 -12.10 1.78
CA TYR A 79 8.97 -12.70 3.12
C TYR A 79 9.91 -11.91 4.04
N VAL A 80 11.00 -11.37 3.51
CA VAL A 80 11.93 -10.50 4.26
C VAL A 80 11.31 -9.14 4.58
N LEU A 81 10.44 -8.59 3.74
CA LEU A 81 9.81 -7.30 4.05
C LEU A 81 8.62 -7.45 5.01
N ARG A 82 7.93 -8.60 4.96
CA ARG A 82 6.70 -8.84 5.73
C ARG A 82 6.90 -9.44 7.11
N TYR A 83 8.07 -10.01 7.42
CA TYR A 83 8.21 -10.84 8.64
C TYR A 83 7.85 -10.09 9.93
N GLN A 84 8.21 -8.81 10.05
CA GLN A 84 7.93 -8.01 11.24
C GLN A 84 6.43 -7.79 11.50
N PHE A 85 5.61 -7.90 10.46
CA PHE A 85 4.20 -7.49 10.49
C PHE A 85 3.20 -8.65 10.39
N LYS A 86 3.65 -9.87 10.06
CA LYS A 86 2.75 -11.01 9.84
C LYS A 86 3.13 -12.27 10.59
N ASN A 87 4.18 -12.97 10.16
CA ASN A 87 4.48 -14.32 10.67
C ASN A 87 5.85 -14.45 11.35
N GLY A 88 6.56 -13.34 11.57
CA GLY A 88 7.86 -13.33 12.24
C GLY A 88 8.85 -14.33 11.63
N VAL A 89 9.47 -15.12 12.49
CA VAL A 89 10.48 -16.13 12.11
C VAL A 89 9.99 -17.10 11.04
N GLN A 90 8.69 -17.40 10.96
CA GLN A 90 8.17 -18.31 9.93
C GLN A 90 8.35 -17.75 8.52
N ASP A 91 8.16 -16.45 8.31
CA ASP A 91 8.40 -15.83 7.00
C ASP A 91 9.92 -15.84 6.69
N LEU A 92 10.80 -15.61 7.67
CA LEU A 92 12.24 -15.75 7.47
C LEU A 92 12.67 -17.17 7.08
N LYS A 93 12.03 -18.21 7.66
CA LYS A 93 12.26 -19.61 7.25
C LYS A 93 11.82 -19.86 5.81
N LYS A 94 10.69 -19.27 5.38
CA LYS A 94 10.25 -19.35 3.98
C LYS A 94 11.21 -18.61 3.05
N ALA A 95 11.69 -17.43 3.43
CA ALA A 95 12.71 -16.71 2.67
C ALA A 95 13.97 -17.57 2.46
N ARG A 96 14.48 -18.19 3.53
CA ARG A 96 15.61 -19.12 3.45
C ARG A 96 15.35 -20.27 2.48
N PHE A 97 14.19 -20.90 2.54
CA PHE A 97 13.84 -21.99 1.62
C PHE A 97 13.92 -21.58 0.15
N TYR A 98 13.43 -20.38 -0.21
CA TYR A 98 13.54 -19.88 -1.58
C TYR A 98 14.97 -19.46 -1.94
N LEU A 99 15.72 -18.94 -0.97
CA LEU A 99 17.13 -18.61 -1.15
C LEU A 99 17.96 -19.86 -1.45
N ASP A 100 17.79 -20.94 -0.68
CA ASP A 100 18.48 -22.21 -0.89
C ASP A 100 18.16 -22.80 -2.26
N LYS A 101 16.90 -22.69 -2.71
CA LYS A 101 16.49 -23.08 -4.08
C LYS A 101 17.18 -22.26 -5.16
N GLN A 102 17.32 -20.95 -4.95
CA GLN A 102 17.97 -20.07 -5.91
C GLN A 102 19.47 -20.37 -6.01
N ILE A 103 20.13 -20.59 -4.87
CA ILE A 103 21.54 -20.98 -4.81
C ILE A 103 21.73 -22.27 -5.62
N LYS A 104 20.94 -23.31 -5.33
CA LYS A 104 21.02 -24.58 -6.05
C LYS A 104 20.82 -24.41 -7.56
N LEU A 105 19.84 -23.62 -7.98
CA LEU A 105 19.57 -23.35 -9.40
C LEU A 105 20.78 -22.70 -10.11
N LEU A 106 21.53 -21.85 -9.40
CA LEU A 106 22.72 -21.19 -9.95
C LEU A 106 23.94 -22.11 -9.93
N GLU A 107 24.09 -22.94 -8.91
CA GLU A 107 25.14 -23.97 -8.83
C GLU A 107 24.96 -25.04 -9.92
N ASP A 108 23.73 -25.49 -10.18
CA ASP A 108 23.41 -26.49 -11.21
C ASP A 108 23.61 -25.96 -12.65
N LYS A 109 23.73 -24.64 -12.83
CA LYS A 109 23.97 -23.98 -14.14
C LYS A 109 25.45 -23.77 -14.46
N GLN A 110 26.35 -23.99 -13.50
CA GLN A 110 27.81 -23.92 -13.69
C GLN A 110 28.35 -25.22 -14.29
#